data_AF-A0A6P8BSK0-F1
#
_entry.id   AF-A0A6P8BSK0-F1
#
_cell.length_a   1.000
_cell.length_b   1.000
_cell.length_c   1.000
_cell.angle_alpha   90.00
_cell.angle_beta   90.00
_cell.angle_gamma   90.00
#
_symmetry.space_group_name_H-M   'P 1'
#
loop_
_entity.id
_entity.type
_entity.pdbx_description
1 polymer ?
#
loop_
_entity_poly.entity_id
_entity_poly.type
_entity_poly.pdbx_seq_one_letter_code
_entity_poly.pdbx_strand_id
1 'polypeptide(L)'
;MTSPDAGGRGGKLELLACIALVIVLLKFFLADWLFYLLLLLGVIKLFKERPAPELPGDRKPNPTHGPAGAMSESDQVSLPPGCKYEVFLSFRGPDTRQGFTDVLYHYLVDAGIYVFRDNEDIRKGEYIGDEILRAIGESRIFVPIFSRTYARSKWRLIELAKMVESKEKSSGSKKILPIFYDVIVDDVKLKTKLYTGALLIHRKKFSTDIVHQWEKALRDAGKIKGWELKDKGYAEFAKEFVRMVSAELKVKQKYVTESLVERIDQQDALISLLDLESSHDVRLVWIHGMGGIGKTTLAKAVFNRLCNHFDGCSFLLDVQETTERKGIEHLQRQVLQDLGVKAADITITDEDDGIQEISKKLQKRKVLVVLDDVHGHREHIGKLAREASWFGVGSRIIITSRSRKVPAFEGGTVKIFEAKPMEFKESLLLFSRHAFGKESPPHDALDLSEEAVRITAGLPLALEIIGSNLRTSDHGCWNQTIGTLQKIPAKKVQDRLKICYDALDWEVKMIFLDIACFFINEKKTKAIYMWQACDFEPELAVQELVENC
;
A
#
# COMPACT_ATOMS: atom_id res chain seq x y z
N MET A 1 11.31 -42.23 -50.44
CA MET A 1 9.97 -41.64 -50.23
C MET A 1 9.62 -41.87 -48.77
N THR A 2 9.34 -40.92 -47.91
CA THR A 2 9.37 -39.45 -47.88
C THR A 2 9.06 -39.15 -46.41
N SER A 3 9.88 -38.33 -45.75
CA SER A 3 9.53 -37.69 -44.47
C SER A 3 8.27 -36.83 -44.67
N PRO A 4 7.50 -36.52 -43.61
CA PRO A 4 7.47 -35.10 -43.26
C PRO A 4 7.39 -34.77 -41.75
N ASP A 5 8.18 -33.73 -41.45
CA ASP A 5 7.91 -32.55 -40.64
C ASP A 5 7.55 -32.67 -39.15
N ALA A 6 8.62 -32.50 -38.36
CA ALA A 6 8.59 -31.82 -37.07
C ALA A 6 8.26 -30.32 -37.26
N GLY A 7 7.00 -29.96 -37.03
CA GLY A 7 6.55 -28.58 -36.92
C GLY A 7 7.06 -27.92 -35.63
N GLY A 8 8.30 -27.43 -35.66
CA GLY A 8 8.82 -26.53 -34.64
C GLY A 8 8.02 -25.22 -34.61
N ARG A 9 7.23 -25.00 -33.56
CA ARG A 9 6.70 -23.66 -33.23
C ARG A 9 7.88 -22.77 -32.85
N GLY A 10 8.45 -22.09 -33.83
CA GLY A 10 9.37 -20.98 -33.61
C GLY A 10 8.62 -19.84 -32.93
N GLY A 11 8.68 -19.79 -31.61
CA GLY A 11 8.24 -18.63 -30.84
C GLY A 11 9.05 -17.41 -31.29
N LYS A 12 8.37 -16.38 -31.78
CA LYS A 12 8.96 -15.05 -31.87
C LYS A 12 9.44 -14.63 -30.48
N LEU A 13 10.50 -13.85 -30.38
CA LEU A 13 10.79 -13.08 -29.16
C LEU A 13 9.69 -12.01 -29.02
N GLU A 14 8.47 -12.42 -28.64
CA GLU A 14 7.42 -11.50 -28.18
C GLU A 14 7.77 -11.07 -26.76
N LEU A 15 8.81 -10.25 -26.69
CA LEU A 15 9.44 -9.79 -25.48
C LEU A 15 9.03 -8.33 -25.27
N LEU A 16 7.73 -8.08 -25.07
CA LEU A 16 7.21 -6.73 -24.79
C LEU A 16 7.86 -6.12 -23.53
N ALA A 17 8.25 -6.95 -22.57
CA ALA A 17 9.01 -6.54 -21.38
C ALA A 17 10.45 -6.15 -21.72
N CYS A 18 11.17 -6.92 -22.54
CA CYS A 18 12.49 -6.49 -22.99
C CYS A 18 12.41 -5.33 -23.95
N ILE A 19 11.41 -5.16 -24.82
CA ILE A 19 11.33 -3.97 -25.70
C ILE A 19 11.35 -2.68 -24.89
N ALA A 20 10.72 -2.64 -23.71
CA ALA A 20 10.80 -1.49 -22.81
C ALA A 20 12.20 -1.34 -22.16
N LEU A 21 12.77 -2.42 -21.62
CA LEU A 21 14.14 -2.42 -21.06
C LEU A 21 15.20 -2.06 -22.11
N VAL A 22 15.00 -2.55 -23.34
CA VAL A 22 15.81 -2.42 -24.53
C VAL A 22 15.70 -1.03 -25.12
N ILE A 23 14.52 -0.44 -25.27
CA ILE A 23 14.38 0.96 -25.69
C ILE A 23 15.02 1.90 -24.67
N VAL A 24 14.96 1.54 -23.37
CA VAL A 24 15.60 2.32 -22.30
C VAL A 24 17.12 2.14 -22.28
N LEU A 25 17.65 0.95 -22.56
CA LEU A 25 19.09 0.63 -22.49
C LEU A 25 19.84 0.85 -23.83
N LEU A 26 19.18 0.74 -24.99
CA LEU A 26 19.67 1.16 -26.32
C LEU A 26 20.21 2.59 -26.33
N LYS A 27 19.57 3.43 -25.53
CA LYS A 27 19.83 4.86 -25.42
C LYS A 27 21.04 5.20 -24.56
N PHE A 28 21.46 4.25 -23.72
CA PHE A 28 22.65 4.35 -22.89
C PHE A 28 23.91 4.13 -23.72
N PHE A 29 23.91 3.11 -24.58
CA PHE A 29 25.11 2.74 -25.32
C PHE A 29 25.38 3.62 -26.54
N LEU A 30 24.36 4.04 -27.31
CA LEU A 30 24.63 4.84 -28.51
C LEU A 30 25.11 6.27 -28.20
N ALA A 31 24.68 6.88 -27.10
CA ALA A 31 25.06 8.25 -26.75
C ALA A 31 26.47 8.33 -26.12
N ASP A 32 26.78 7.43 -25.18
CA ASP A 32 28.11 7.38 -24.57
C ASP A 32 29.14 6.84 -25.56
N TRP A 33 28.81 5.86 -26.41
CA TRP A 33 29.76 5.35 -27.40
C TRP A 33 30.00 6.34 -28.54
N LEU A 34 29.00 7.12 -28.99
CA LEU A 34 29.28 8.25 -29.91
C LEU A 34 30.11 9.34 -29.24
N PHE A 35 29.85 9.66 -27.97
CA PHE A 35 30.60 10.67 -27.25
C PHE A 35 32.05 10.24 -27.04
N TYR A 36 32.30 9.01 -26.56
CA TYR A 36 33.64 8.43 -26.42
C TYR A 36 34.30 8.19 -27.78
N LEU A 37 33.60 7.80 -28.84
CA LEU A 37 34.15 7.66 -30.19
C LEU A 37 34.51 9.03 -30.79
N LEU A 38 33.70 10.07 -30.57
CA LEU A 38 34.00 11.44 -31.00
C LEU A 38 35.13 12.05 -30.16
N LEU A 39 35.21 11.74 -28.86
CA LEU A 39 36.32 12.12 -27.99
C LEU A 39 37.60 11.38 -28.42
N LEU A 40 37.52 10.07 -28.70
CA LEU A 40 38.65 9.26 -29.15
C LEU A 40 39.12 9.71 -30.53
N LEU A 41 38.21 9.97 -31.48
CA LEU A 41 38.54 10.53 -32.79
C LEU A 41 39.10 11.95 -32.68
N GLY A 42 38.59 12.77 -31.77
CA GLY A 42 39.10 14.12 -31.47
C GLY A 42 40.49 14.09 -30.83
N VAL A 43 40.72 13.17 -29.89
CA VAL A 43 42.01 12.91 -29.24
C VAL A 43 43.00 12.33 -30.25
N ILE A 44 42.61 11.38 -31.11
CA ILE A 44 43.44 10.85 -32.20
C ILE A 44 43.82 11.95 -33.20
N LYS A 45 42.93 12.93 -33.44
CA LYS A 45 43.20 14.10 -34.30
C LYS A 45 44.14 15.11 -33.63
N LEU A 46 44.09 15.23 -32.30
CA LEU A 46 44.98 16.07 -31.49
C LEU A 46 46.37 15.45 -31.29
N PHE A 47 46.50 14.12 -31.32
CA PHE A 47 47.77 13.41 -31.11
C PHE A 47 48.64 13.24 -32.37
N LYS A 48 48.20 13.73 -33.54
CA LYS A 48 49.01 13.66 -34.77
C LYS A 48 49.93 14.85 -35.00
N GLU A 49 49.88 15.89 -34.18
CA GLU A 49 50.78 17.05 -34.30
C GLU A 49 51.20 17.62 -32.93
N ARG A 50 52.33 17.12 -32.40
CA ARG A 50 53.50 17.90 -31.90
C ARG A 50 54.26 17.17 -30.78
N PRO A 51 55.59 17.40 -30.68
CA PRO A 51 56.49 16.69 -29.77
C PRO A 51 56.49 17.27 -28.35
N ALA A 52 56.91 16.43 -27.40
CA ALA A 52 56.98 16.70 -25.96
C ALA A 52 57.96 17.83 -25.59
N PRO A 53 57.70 18.51 -24.46
CA PRO A 53 58.77 18.71 -23.47
C PRO A 53 58.35 18.52 -22.00
N GLU A 54 59.39 18.59 -21.17
CA GLU A 54 59.66 18.10 -19.81
C GLU A 54 58.82 18.65 -18.63
N LEU A 55 58.81 17.84 -17.55
CA LEU A 55 58.34 18.10 -16.17
C LEU A 55 59.24 19.12 -15.45
N PRO A 56 58.75 19.92 -14.45
CA PRO A 56 58.74 19.42 -13.07
C PRO A 56 57.68 20.01 -12.11
N GLY A 57 57.49 19.37 -10.95
CA GLY A 57 57.29 20.10 -9.69
C GLY A 57 56.12 19.66 -8.79
N ASP A 58 56.47 19.03 -7.67
CA ASP A 58 55.67 18.69 -6.48
C ASP A 58 54.69 19.78 -5.97
N ARG A 59 53.57 19.34 -5.37
CA ARG A 59 53.19 19.67 -3.97
C ARG A 59 51.98 18.88 -3.44
N LYS A 60 52.13 18.44 -2.19
CA LYS A 60 51.20 17.66 -1.33
C LYS A 60 49.87 18.38 -1.01
N PRO A 61 48.81 17.63 -0.65
CA PRO A 61 47.54 18.15 -0.16
C PRO A 61 47.53 18.27 1.37
N ASN A 62 46.66 19.12 1.92
CA ASN A 62 46.06 18.89 3.23
C ASN A 62 44.78 19.73 3.45
N PRO A 63 43.95 19.39 4.45
CA PRO A 63 42.51 19.19 4.30
C PRO A 63 41.73 20.27 5.06
N THR A 64 40.39 20.22 5.07
CA THR A 64 39.59 20.43 6.29
C THR A 64 38.08 20.32 6.05
N HIS A 65 37.47 19.52 6.94
CA HIS A 65 36.17 19.66 7.63
C HIS A 65 34.84 19.72 6.85
N GLY A 66 34.03 18.68 7.08
CA GLY A 66 32.56 18.76 7.10
C GLY A 66 32.03 19.25 8.47
N PRO A 67 30.70 19.43 8.56
CA PRO A 67 29.89 18.68 9.53
C PRO A 67 28.64 18.06 8.89
N ALA A 68 28.29 16.83 9.28
CA ALA A 68 27.13 16.48 10.13
C ALA A 68 25.79 17.05 9.61
N GLY A 69 24.84 16.25 9.13
CA GLY A 69 24.34 15.04 9.77
C GLY A 69 23.02 15.40 10.47
N ALA A 70 21.97 15.64 9.69
CA ALA A 70 20.61 15.79 10.20
C ALA A 70 19.81 14.55 9.79
N MET A 71 19.58 13.67 10.77
CA MET A 71 18.63 12.57 10.70
C MET A 71 17.22 13.14 10.51
N SER A 72 16.55 12.74 9.42
CA SER A 72 15.14 13.01 9.21
C SER A 72 14.32 11.94 9.95
N GLU A 73 13.53 12.37 10.93
CA GLU A 73 12.50 11.56 11.58
C GLU A 73 11.48 11.06 10.55
N SER A 74 11.29 9.74 10.53
CA SER A 74 10.33 9.02 9.71
C SER A 74 8.94 8.99 10.35
N ASP A 75 7.94 9.22 9.51
CA ASP A 75 6.60 8.61 9.51
C ASP A 75 5.86 8.50 10.86
N GLN A 76 5.51 9.65 11.41
CA GLN A 76 4.30 9.77 12.22
C GLN A 76 3.10 9.86 11.29
N VAL A 77 2.10 8.99 11.48
CA VAL A 77 0.78 9.10 10.83
C VAL A 77 0.16 10.43 11.26
N SER A 78 0.29 11.46 10.43
CA SER A 78 -0.27 12.78 10.71
C SER A 78 -1.78 12.74 10.51
N LEU A 79 -2.52 12.89 11.61
CA LEU A 79 -3.95 13.22 11.57
C LEU A 79 -4.14 14.52 10.78
N PRO A 80 -5.23 14.67 10.00
CA PRO A 80 -5.53 15.94 9.35
C PRO A 80 -5.63 17.06 10.40
N PRO A 81 -5.22 18.31 10.07
CA PRO A 81 -5.24 19.41 11.02
C PRO A 81 -6.67 19.62 11.54
N GLY A 82 -6.87 19.39 12.84
CA GLY A 82 -8.14 19.67 13.53
C GLY A 82 -8.92 18.48 14.10
N CYS A 83 -8.49 17.22 13.96
CA CYS A 83 -9.18 16.07 14.56
C CYS A 83 -8.34 15.43 15.67
N LYS A 84 -8.66 15.65 16.96
CA LYS A 84 -7.98 14.98 18.08
C LYS A 84 -8.51 13.57 18.37
N TYR A 85 -9.77 13.30 18.01
CA TYR A 85 -10.45 12.04 18.28
C TYR A 85 -11.12 11.49 17.03
N GLU A 86 -11.13 10.17 16.87
CA GLU A 86 -11.81 9.47 15.78
C GLU A 86 -13.18 8.93 16.20
N VAL A 87 -13.28 8.45 17.44
CA VAL A 87 -14.50 7.87 18.03
C VAL A 87 -14.88 8.60 19.31
N PHE A 88 -16.16 8.92 19.45
CA PHE A 88 -16.75 9.45 20.69
C PHE A 88 -17.71 8.43 21.30
N LEU A 89 -17.43 7.98 22.53
CA LEU A 89 -18.32 7.09 23.30
C LEU A 89 -19.24 7.92 24.20
N SER A 90 -20.56 7.87 23.96
CA SER A 90 -21.56 8.46 24.84
C SER A 90 -22.26 7.37 25.62
N PHE A 91 -22.10 7.36 26.94
CA PHE A 91 -22.61 6.28 27.79
C PHE A 91 -22.95 6.78 29.18
N ARG A 92 -23.85 6.07 29.86
CA ARG A 92 -24.17 6.36 31.26
C ARG A 92 -23.10 5.73 32.15
N GLY A 93 -22.30 6.57 32.82
CA GLY A 93 -21.17 6.13 33.66
C GLY A 93 -21.55 5.05 34.67
N PRO A 94 -22.49 5.31 35.60
CA PRO A 94 -22.93 4.33 36.60
C PRO A 94 -23.49 3.02 36.04
N ASP A 95 -23.92 2.98 34.78
CA ASP A 95 -24.54 1.79 34.19
C ASP A 95 -23.50 0.89 33.51
N THR A 96 -22.50 1.47 32.84
CA THR A 96 -21.64 0.72 31.91
C THR A 96 -20.14 1.01 32.03
N ARG A 97 -19.73 2.01 32.83
CA ARG A 97 -18.35 2.52 32.83
C ARG A 97 -17.32 1.45 33.13
N GLN A 98 -17.48 0.72 34.23
CA GLN A 98 -16.56 -0.34 34.70
C GLN A 98 -16.90 -1.72 34.11
N GLY A 99 -17.91 -1.78 33.23
CA GLY A 99 -18.35 -3.00 32.58
C GLY A 99 -18.06 -2.95 31.08
N PHE A 100 -19.11 -3.09 30.27
CA PHE A 100 -19.02 -3.15 28.82
C PHE A 100 -18.24 -1.99 28.18
N THR A 101 -18.43 -0.76 28.65
CA THR A 101 -17.79 0.41 28.05
C THR A 101 -16.28 0.43 28.28
N ASP A 102 -15.80 -0.08 29.42
CA ASP A 102 -14.37 -0.21 29.68
C ASP A 102 -13.70 -1.17 28.70
N VAL A 103 -14.33 -2.33 28.52
CA VAL A 103 -13.90 -3.35 27.57
C VAL A 103 -13.86 -2.76 26.17
N LEU A 104 -14.96 -2.15 25.70
CA LEU A 104 -15.02 -1.56 24.37
C LEU A 104 -13.96 -0.47 24.16
N TYR A 105 -13.74 0.39 25.15
CA TYR A 105 -12.73 1.44 25.09
C TYR A 105 -11.33 0.86 24.88
N HIS A 106 -10.92 -0.12 25.69
CA HIS A 106 -9.59 -0.71 25.58
C HIS A 106 -9.39 -1.45 24.26
N TYR A 107 -10.40 -2.16 23.75
CA TYR A 107 -10.32 -2.79 22.43
C TYR A 107 -10.14 -1.76 21.30
N LEU A 108 -10.79 -0.59 21.38
CA LEU A 108 -10.63 0.46 20.38
C LEU A 108 -9.22 1.08 20.45
N VAL A 109 -8.73 1.38 21.65
CA VAL A 109 -7.39 1.95 21.87
C VAL A 109 -6.30 0.96 21.44
N ASP A 110 -6.43 -0.31 21.78
CA ASP A 110 -5.50 -1.37 21.36
C ASP A 110 -5.49 -1.56 19.84
N ALA A 111 -6.58 -1.19 19.15
CA ALA A 111 -6.65 -1.14 17.69
C ALA A 111 -6.06 0.13 17.07
N GLY A 112 -5.45 1.01 17.89
CA GLY A 112 -4.83 2.26 17.46
C GLY A 112 -5.82 3.39 17.20
N ILE A 113 -7.07 3.28 17.65
CA ILE A 113 -8.11 4.29 17.43
C ILE A 113 -8.07 5.32 18.55
N TYR A 114 -8.07 6.61 18.18
CA TYR A 114 -8.15 7.70 19.15
C TYR A 114 -9.59 7.88 19.65
N VAL A 115 -9.86 7.42 20.88
CA VAL A 115 -11.21 7.42 21.46
C VAL A 115 -11.37 8.48 22.54
N PHE A 116 -12.38 9.35 22.38
CA PHE A 116 -12.90 10.13 23.48
C PHE A 116 -13.88 9.29 24.30
N ARG A 117 -13.48 8.94 25.53
CA ARG A 117 -14.33 8.28 26.51
C ARG A 117 -14.84 9.31 27.49
N ASP A 118 -16.12 9.69 27.36
CA ASP A 118 -16.74 10.62 28.29
C ASP A 118 -16.59 10.13 29.75
N ASN A 119 -16.22 11.05 30.65
CA ASN A 119 -15.97 10.73 32.05
C ASN A 119 -16.84 11.60 32.95
N GLU A 120 -17.90 11.01 33.50
CA GLU A 120 -18.72 11.70 34.49
C GLU A 120 -17.99 11.94 35.82
N ASP A 121 -16.97 11.15 36.19
CA ASP A 121 -16.32 11.20 37.50
C ASP A 121 -15.34 12.37 37.67
N ILE A 122 -15.00 13.08 36.58
CA ILE A 122 -14.07 14.24 36.58
C ILE A 122 -14.84 15.58 36.69
N ARG A 123 -16.17 15.56 36.87
CA ARG A 123 -17.03 16.77 36.88
C ARG A 123 -16.96 17.62 38.17
N LYS A 124 -15.76 17.82 38.74
CA LYS A 124 -15.50 18.81 39.80
C LYS A 124 -14.57 19.90 39.25
N GLY A 125 -15.11 21.09 38.99
CA GLY A 125 -14.41 22.24 38.38
C GLY A 125 -14.97 22.60 37.01
N GLU A 126 -15.08 23.90 36.70
CA GLU A 126 -15.78 24.46 35.51
C GLU A 126 -15.07 24.20 34.15
N TYR A 127 -15.81 24.41 33.04
CA TYR A 127 -15.45 24.35 31.60
C TYR A 127 -15.38 23.01 30.85
N ILE A 128 -15.72 21.86 31.47
CA ILE A 128 -15.66 20.53 30.81
C ILE A 128 -16.71 20.34 29.68
N GLY A 129 -17.80 21.12 29.68
CA GLY A 129 -18.83 21.05 28.64
C GLY A 129 -18.33 21.41 27.24
N ASP A 130 -17.42 22.38 27.13
CA ASP A 130 -16.88 22.84 25.86
C ASP A 130 -15.92 21.81 25.24
N GLU A 131 -15.19 21.08 26.08
CA GLU A 131 -14.31 20.00 25.62
C GLU A 131 -15.11 18.83 25.03
N ILE A 132 -16.23 18.45 25.64
CA ILE A 132 -17.12 17.39 25.12
C ILE A 132 -17.74 17.84 23.79
N LEU A 133 -18.23 19.08 23.70
CA LEU A 133 -18.80 19.61 22.46
C LEU A 133 -17.74 19.70 21.36
N ARG A 134 -16.51 20.10 21.70
CA ARG A 134 -15.37 20.08 20.78
C ARG A 134 -15.03 18.66 20.34
N ALA A 135 -14.96 17.70 21.26
CA ALA A 135 -14.71 16.30 20.93
C ALA A 135 -15.78 15.72 19.99
N ILE A 136 -17.05 16.08 20.18
CA ILE A 136 -18.13 15.73 19.22
C ILE A 136 -17.88 16.40 17.86
N GLY A 137 -17.46 17.67 17.85
CA GLY A 137 -17.08 18.42 16.66
C GLY A 137 -15.93 17.79 15.88
N GLU A 138 -14.95 17.21 16.56
CA GLU A 138 -13.74 16.63 15.97
C GLU A 138 -13.89 15.14 15.61
N SER A 139 -14.82 14.42 16.26
CA SER A 139 -15.00 12.98 16.04
C SER A 139 -15.71 12.65 14.73
N ARG A 140 -15.31 11.53 14.10
CA ARG A 140 -15.91 10.99 12.88
C ARG A 140 -17.02 9.97 13.17
N ILE A 141 -16.88 9.21 14.24
CA ILE A 141 -17.82 8.16 14.64
C ILE A 141 -18.34 8.43 16.05
N PHE A 142 -19.66 8.37 16.19
CA PHE A 142 -20.38 8.53 17.45
C PHE A 142 -20.97 7.19 17.88
N VAL A 143 -20.71 6.76 19.10
CA VAL A 143 -21.22 5.48 19.64
C VAL A 143 -22.05 5.77 20.89
N PRO A 144 -23.36 6.03 20.75
CA PRO A 144 -24.26 6.11 21.90
C PRO A 144 -24.55 4.68 22.41
N ILE A 145 -24.20 4.44 23.67
CA ILE A 145 -24.44 3.19 24.40
C ILE A 145 -25.66 3.41 25.28
N PHE A 146 -26.83 3.02 24.75
CA PHE A 146 -28.11 3.20 25.40
C PHE A 146 -28.31 2.18 26.51
N SER A 147 -28.41 2.69 27.74
CA SER A 147 -28.74 1.92 28.93
C SER A 147 -30.09 2.34 29.53
N ARG A 148 -30.67 1.52 30.41
CA ARG A 148 -31.99 1.79 31.01
C ARG A 148 -32.11 3.16 31.67
N THR A 149 -31.01 3.70 32.21
CA THR A 149 -31.01 5.02 32.86
C THR A 149 -30.36 6.13 32.02
N TYR A 150 -29.96 5.86 30.77
CA TYR A 150 -29.33 6.83 29.88
C TYR A 150 -30.10 8.15 29.78
N ALA A 151 -31.41 8.08 29.50
CA ALA A 151 -32.27 9.26 29.36
C ALA A 151 -32.55 10.01 30.67
N ARG A 152 -32.16 9.47 31.85
CA ARG A 152 -32.24 10.22 33.12
C ARG A 152 -31.15 11.30 33.20
N SER A 153 -30.06 11.16 32.45
CA SER A 153 -28.98 12.15 32.42
C SER A 153 -29.27 13.24 31.39
N LYS A 154 -29.37 14.50 31.85
CA LYS A 154 -29.45 15.68 30.98
C LYS A 154 -28.30 15.72 29.98
N TRP A 155 -27.08 15.45 30.44
CA TRP A 155 -25.87 15.53 29.62
C TRP A 155 -25.86 14.53 28.47
N ARG A 156 -26.31 13.29 28.72
CA ARG A 156 -26.46 12.28 27.66
C ARG A 156 -27.44 12.67 26.56
N LEU A 157 -28.52 13.36 26.92
CA LEU A 157 -29.49 13.86 25.96
C LEU A 157 -28.95 15.04 25.15
N ILE A 158 -28.18 15.92 25.78
CA ILE A 158 -27.47 17.02 25.09
C ILE A 158 -26.44 16.48 24.11
N GLU A 159 -25.59 15.55 24.54
CA GLU A 159 -24.61 14.90 23.67
C GLU A 159 -25.27 14.21 22.50
N LEU A 160 -26.34 13.46 22.73
CA LEU A 160 -27.07 12.77 21.66
C LEU A 160 -27.63 13.76 20.64
N ALA A 161 -28.26 14.84 21.09
CA ALA A 161 -28.75 15.90 20.19
C ALA A 161 -27.61 16.50 19.37
N LYS A 162 -26.44 16.73 19.98
CA LYS A 162 -25.26 17.27 19.29
C LYS A 162 -24.63 16.29 18.31
N MET A 163 -24.59 15.00 18.63
CA MET A 163 -24.13 13.95 17.71
C MET A 163 -25.03 13.85 16.49
N VAL A 164 -26.36 13.88 16.67
CA VAL A 164 -27.35 13.89 15.57
C VAL A 164 -27.20 15.15 14.72
N GLU A 165 -27.13 16.33 15.34
CA GLU A 165 -26.92 17.60 14.65
C GLU A 165 -25.60 17.59 13.85
N SER A 166 -24.50 17.11 14.45
CA SER A 166 -23.20 17.03 13.78
C SER A 166 -23.22 16.08 12.60
N LYS A 167 -23.90 14.92 12.72
CA LYS A 167 -24.11 13.99 11.61
C LYS A 167 -24.87 14.65 10.46
N GLU A 168 -26.00 15.30 10.75
CA GLU A 168 -26.84 15.98 9.75
C GLU A 168 -26.05 17.05 8.97
N LYS A 169 -25.18 17.81 9.65
CA LYS A 169 -24.34 18.87 9.03
C LYS A 169 -23.14 18.35 8.21
N SER A 170 -22.77 17.08 8.38
CA SER A 170 -21.49 16.55 7.88
C SER A 170 -21.50 16.00 6.45
N SER A 171 -22.61 16.14 5.71
CA SER A 171 -22.78 15.58 4.36
C SER A 171 -22.40 14.09 4.25
N GLY A 172 -22.64 13.32 5.31
CA GLY A 172 -22.39 11.87 5.36
C GLY A 172 -20.99 11.45 5.82
N SER A 173 -20.09 12.39 6.11
CA SER A 173 -18.73 12.09 6.59
C SER A 173 -18.69 11.59 8.04
N LYS A 174 -19.70 11.90 8.85
CA LYS A 174 -19.83 11.40 10.22
C LYS A 174 -20.91 10.34 10.36
N LYS A 175 -20.68 9.37 11.25
CA LYS A 175 -21.58 8.23 11.48
C LYS A 175 -21.98 8.11 12.94
N ILE A 176 -23.19 7.62 13.18
CA ILE A 176 -23.69 7.23 14.50
C ILE A 176 -23.92 5.72 14.47
N LEU A 177 -23.32 5.01 15.42
CA LEU A 177 -23.34 3.55 15.56
C LEU A 177 -23.94 3.20 16.94
N PRO A 178 -25.27 3.06 17.06
CA PRO A 178 -25.90 2.90 18.35
C PRO A 178 -25.76 1.47 18.90
N ILE A 179 -25.43 1.37 20.19
CA ILE A 179 -25.41 0.10 20.94
C ILE A 179 -26.54 0.14 21.97
N PHE A 180 -27.41 -0.86 21.93
CA PHE A 180 -28.51 -1.05 22.88
C PHE A 180 -28.05 -2.05 23.95
N TYR A 181 -27.53 -1.53 25.06
CA TYR A 181 -26.85 -2.31 26.10
C TYR A 181 -27.81 -3.20 26.88
N ASP A 182 -28.81 -2.61 27.53
CA ASP A 182 -29.84 -3.30 28.33
C ASP A 182 -31.25 -2.74 28.07
N VAL A 183 -31.44 -2.19 26.87
CA VAL A 183 -32.70 -1.61 26.36
C VAL A 183 -33.07 -2.20 25.02
N ILE A 184 -34.33 -2.05 24.62
CA ILE A 184 -34.77 -2.34 23.24
C ILE A 184 -34.87 -1.07 22.41
N VAL A 185 -34.81 -1.21 21.09
CA VAL A 185 -34.91 -0.08 20.15
C VAL A 185 -36.18 0.76 20.40
N ASP A 186 -37.29 0.12 20.79
CA ASP A 186 -38.56 0.81 21.05
C ASP A 186 -38.55 1.69 22.31
N ASP A 187 -37.66 1.41 23.28
CA ASP A 187 -37.42 2.32 24.41
C ASP A 187 -36.83 3.64 23.90
N VAL A 188 -35.81 3.55 23.05
CA VAL A 188 -35.11 4.70 22.45
C VAL A 188 -36.01 5.46 21.48
N LYS A 189 -36.87 4.75 20.72
CA LYS A 189 -37.90 5.36 19.86
C LYS A 189 -39.06 5.99 20.63
N LEU A 190 -39.03 5.99 21.97
CA LEU A 190 -40.05 6.57 22.83
C LEU A 190 -41.43 5.93 22.64
N LYS A 191 -41.47 4.63 22.36
CA LYS A 191 -42.72 3.85 22.27
C LYS A 191 -43.07 3.17 23.59
N THR A 192 -42.12 3.08 24.53
CA THR A 192 -42.33 2.51 25.86
C THR A 192 -42.30 3.60 26.94
N LYS A 193 -42.63 3.21 28.18
CA LYS A 193 -42.60 4.09 29.35
C LYS A 193 -41.19 4.40 29.86
N LEU A 194 -40.15 3.67 29.41
CA LEU A 194 -38.81 3.75 30.01
C LEU A 194 -38.20 5.16 29.85
N TYR A 195 -37.99 5.61 28.61
CA TYR A 195 -37.43 6.93 28.35
C TYR A 195 -38.47 8.04 28.38
N THR A 196 -39.72 7.77 28.02
CA THR A 196 -40.80 8.78 28.12
C THR A 196 -41.05 9.19 29.58
N GLY A 197 -40.95 8.25 30.53
CA GLY A 197 -40.99 8.54 31.96
C GLY A 197 -39.81 9.40 32.43
N ALA A 198 -38.60 9.14 31.94
CA ALA A 198 -37.43 9.97 32.24
C ALA A 198 -37.57 11.40 31.68
N LEU A 199 -38.08 11.53 30.44
CA LEU A 199 -38.32 12.83 29.81
C LEU A 199 -39.42 13.64 30.53
N LEU A 200 -40.44 12.99 31.08
CA LEU A 200 -41.47 13.67 31.88
C LEU A 200 -40.87 14.38 33.10
N ILE A 201 -39.85 13.79 33.73
CA ILE A 201 -39.13 14.42 34.84
C ILE A 201 -38.35 15.65 34.34
N HIS A 202 -37.72 15.56 33.16
CA HIS A 202 -36.99 16.67 32.56
C HIS A 202 -37.89 17.84 32.15
N ARG A 203 -39.12 17.57 31.68
CA ARG A 203 -40.12 18.62 31.36
C ARG A 203 -40.48 19.51 32.55
N LYS A 204 -40.30 19.03 33.78
CA LYS A 204 -40.49 19.84 35.00
C LYS A 204 -39.35 20.83 35.24
N LYS A 205 -38.20 20.67 34.57
CA LYS A 205 -36.95 21.40 34.85
C LYS A 205 -36.43 22.19 33.65
N PHE A 206 -36.83 21.85 32.43
CA PHE A 206 -36.31 22.45 31.20
C PHE A 206 -37.45 22.90 30.28
N SER A 207 -37.16 23.83 29.37
CA SER A 207 -38.14 24.32 28.41
C SER A 207 -38.61 23.22 27.45
N THR A 208 -39.84 23.37 26.96
CA THR A 208 -40.46 22.44 26.01
C THR A 208 -39.60 22.23 24.77
N ASP A 209 -39.00 23.29 24.23
CA ASP A 209 -38.18 23.22 23.01
C ASP A 209 -36.92 22.35 23.19
N ILE A 210 -36.25 22.48 24.33
CA ILE A 210 -35.05 21.69 24.65
C ILE A 210 -35.41 20.21 24.78
N VAL A 211 -36.50 19.90 25.49
CA VAL A 211 -36.94 18.51 25.65
C VAL A 211 -37.40 17.93 24.31
N HIS A 212 -38.07 18.71 23.48
CA HIS A 212 -38.47 18.29 22.13
C HIS A 212 -37.27 17.97 21.24
N GLN A 213 -36.19 18.75 21.34
CA GLN A 213 -34.93 18.45 20.64
C GLN A 213 -34.34 17.12 21.09
N TRP A 214 -34.35 16.81 22.39
CA TRP A 214 -33.88 15.53 22.91
C TRP A 214 -34.76 14.36 22.45
N GLU A 215 -36.07 14.56 22.41
CA GLU A 215 -37.03 13.58 21.89
C GLU A 215 -36.77 13.26 20.42
N LYS A 216 -36.55 14.30 19.60
CA LYS A 216 -36.19 14.14 18.19
C LYS A 216 -34.89 13.33 18.07
N ALA A 217 -33.85 13.72 18.80
CA ALA A 217 -32.54 13.05 18.74
C ALA A 217 -32.61 11.57 19.14
N LEU A 218 -33.36 11.23 20.19
CA LEU A 218 -33.61 9.84 20.60
C LEU A 218 -34.34 9.05 19.50
N ARG A 219 -35.40 9.61 18.90
CA ARG A 219 -36.12 8.95 17.81
C ARG A 219 -35.23 8.74 16.59
N ASP A 220 -34.43 9.73 16.22
CA ASP A 220 -33.54 9.65 15.06
C ASP A 220 -32.41 8.65 15.27
N ALA A 221 -31.79 8.63 16.46
CA ALA A 221 -30.81 7.62 16.81
C ALA A 221 -31.43 6.21 16.85
N GLY A 222 -32.67 6.06 17.34
CA GLY A 222 -33.40 4.79 17.35
C GLY A 222 -33.79 4.29 15.96
N LYS A 223 -33.86 5.15 14.92
CA LYS A 223 -34.09 4.73 13.53
C LYS A 223 -32.86 4.08 12.90
N ILE A 224 -31.66 4.36 13.43
CA ILE A 224 -30.41 3.82 12.90
C ILE A 224 -30.29 2.35 13.33
N LYS A 225 -29.91 1.48 12.39
CA LYS A 225 -29.61 0.09 12.69
C LYS A 225 -28.40 0.03 13.61
N GLY A 226 -28.59 -0.52 14.80
CA GLY A 226 -27.56 -0.71 15.81
C GLY A 226 -27.44 -2.15 16.24
N TRP A 227 -26.83 -2.35 17.41
CA TRP A 227 -26.56 -3.67 17.96
C TRP A 227 -27.22 -3.83 19.32
N GLU A 228 -27.99 -4.90 19.49
CA GLU A 228 -28.43 -5.34 20.83
C GLU A 228 -27.38 -6.26 21.42
N LEU A 229 -26.99 -6.03 22.68
CA LEU A 229 -25.93 -6.81 23.35
C LEU A 229 -26.42 -8.15 23.92
N LYS A 230 -27.69 -8.50 23.70
CA LYS A 230 -28.29 -9.72 24.25
C LYS A 230 -27.53 -10.96 23.77
N ASP A 231 -27.28 -11.87 24.69
CA ASP A 231 -26.74 -13.21 24.45
C ASP A 231 -25.27 -13.31 23.95
N LYS A 232 -24.50 -12.20 23.96
CA LYS A 232 -23.05 -12.19 23.64
C LYS A 232 -22.19 -11.72 24.81
N GLY A 233 -21.00 -12.31 24.96
CA GLY A 233 -20.00 -11.84 25.90
C GLY A 233 -19.44 -10.46 25.50
N TYR A 234 -19.13 -9.59 26.48
CA TYR A 234 -18.66 -8.22 26.20
C TYR A 234 -17.39 -8.17 25.34
N ALA A 235 -16.44 -9.06 25.60
CA ALA A 235 -15.19 -9.13 24.83
C ALA A 235 -15.43 -9.59 23.38
N GLU A 236 -16.30 -10.57 23.17
CA GLU A 236 -16.67 -11.07 21.84
C GLU A 236 -17.34 -9.97 21.02
N PHE A 237 -18.33 -9.29 21.62
CA PHE A 237 -18.99 -8.17 20.98
C PHE A 237 -18.01 -7.02 20.66
N ALA A 238 -17.19 -6.63 21.64
CA ALA A 238 -16.23 -5.54 21.47
C ALA A 238 -15.26 -5.84 20.32
N LYS A 239 -14.73 -7.07 20.24
CA LYS A 239 -13.86 -7.50 19.14
C LYS A 239 -14.54 -7.34 17.77
N GLU A 240 -15.79 -7.80 17.64
CA GLU A 240 -16.55 -7.68 16.38
C GLU A 240 -16.84 -6.22 16.02
N PHE A 241 -17.26 -5.42 17.00
CA PHE A 241 -17.59 -4.02 16.82
C PHE A 241 -16.35 -3.19 16.44
N VAL A 242 -15.22 -3.37 17.13
CA VAL A 242 -13.96 -2.68 16.81
C VAL A 242 -13.49 -3.01 15.40
N ARG A 243 -13.58 -4.26 14.94
CA ARG A 243 -13.24 -4.62 13.56
C ARG A 243 -14.04 -3.80 12.54
N MET A 244 -15.33 -3.59 12.80
CA MET A 244 -16.20 -2.76 11.96
C MET A 244 -15.84 -1.27 12.04
N VAL A 245 -15.54 -0.75 13.23
CA VAL A 245 -15.09 0.64 13.39
C VAL A 245 -13.74 0.90 12.70
N SER A 246 -12.76 0.00 12.85
CA SER A 246 -11.47 0.10 12.16
C SER A 246 -11.61 0.09 10.65
N ALA A 247 -12.52 -0.72 10.11
CA ALA A 247 -12.84 -0.75 8.68
C ALA A 247 -13.42 0.58 8.20
N GLU A 248 -14.34 1.16 8.98
CA GLU A 248 -14.96 2.45 8.68
C GLU A 248 -13.97 3.61 8.74
N LEU A 249 -13.08 3.61 9.73
CA LEU A 249 -12.03 4.62 9.88
C LEU A 249 -10.88 4.43 8.89
N LYS A 250 -10.79 3.26 8.24
CA LYS A 250 -9.71 2.87 7.32
C LYS A 250 -8.33 2.80 8.00
N VAL A 251 -8.28 2.47 9.29
CA VAL A 251 -7.05 2.48 10.13
C VAL A 251 -5.90 1.68 9.51
N LYS A 252 -6.22 0.57 8.84
CA LYS A 252 -5.24 -0.33 8.24
C LYS A 252 -5.00 -0.10 6.74
N GLN A 253 -5.67 0.89 6.13
CA GLN A 253 -5.48 1.14 4.69
C GLN A 253 -4.09 1.70 4.43
N LYS A 254 -3.41 1.11 3.45
CA LYS A 254 -2.16 1.67 2.93
C LYS A 254 -2.48 2.83 2.00
N TYR A 255 -1.73 3.91 2.13
CA TYR A 255 -1.82 5.03 1.21
C TYR A 255 -1.54 4.55 -0.22
N VAL A 256 -2.44 4.91 -1.12
CA VAL A 256 -2.26 4.80 -2.56
C VAL A 256 -2.40 6.21 -3.12
N THR A 257 -1.56 6.55 -4.10
CA THR A 257 -1.53 7.89 -4.69
C THR A 257 -2.92 8.35 -5.16
N GLU A 258 -3.24 9.63 -4.99
CA GLU A 258 -4.49 10.23 -5.49
C GLU A 258 -4.61 10.16 -7.01
N SER A 259 -3.48 10.04 -7.72
CA SER A 259 -3.44 9.86 -9.17
C SER A 259 -3.73 8.42 -9.63
N LEU A 260 -3.97 7.48 -8.72
CA LEU A 260 -4.11 6.05 -9.01
C LEU A 260 -5.17 5.76 -10.07
N VAL A 261 -4.75 5.10 -11.14
CA VAL A 261 -5.68 4.46 -12.09
C VAL A 261 -5.99 3.06 -11.56
N GLU A 262 -7.25 2.83 -11.17
CA GLU A 262 -7.68 1.55 -10.65
C GLU A 262 -7.75 0.49 -11.76
N ARG A 263 -6.93 -0.56 -11.62
CA ARG A 263 -6.92 -1.73 -12.51
C ARG A 263 -7.77 -2.84 -11.92
N ILE A 264 -9.09 -2.67 -11.98
CA ILE A 264 -10.07 -3.54 -11.31
C ILE A 264 -9.96 -4.99 -11.83
N ASP A 265 -9.73 -5.17 -13.14
CA ASP A 265 -9.52 -6.47 -13.77
C ASP A 265 -8.32 -7.24 -13.16
N GLN A 266 -7.17 -6.57 -12.99
CA GLN A 266 -5.98 -7.15 -12.38
C GLN A 266 -6.22 -7.47 -10.90
N GLN A 267 -6.91 -6.57 -10.18
CA GLN A 267 -7.25 -6.78 -8.78
C GLN A 267 -8.19 -7.98 -8.60
N ASP A 268 -9.22 -8.09 -9.42
CA ASP A 268 -10.21 -9.17 -9.35
C ASP A 268 -9.59 -10.52 -9.74
N ALA A 269 -8.72 -10.54 -10.75
CA ALA A 269 -7.94 -11.72 -11.10
C ALA A 269 -7.02 -12.16 -9.94
N LEU A 270 -6.34 -11.21 -9.28
CA LEU A 270 -5.52 -11.50 -8.10
C LEU A 270 -6.36 -12.00 -6.91
N ILE A 271 -7.52 -11.39 -6.65
CA ILE A 271 -8.46 -11.81 -5.59
C ILE A 271 -9.02 -13.21 -5.88
N SER A 272 -9.31 -13.53 -7.15
CA SER A 272 -9.73 -14.86 -7.57
C SER A 272 -8.66 -15.91 -7.28
N LEU A 273 -7.37 -15.61 -7.53
CA LEU A 273 -6.27 -16.52 -7.16
C LEU A 273 -6.15 -16.70 -5.65
N LEU A 274 -6.41 -15.64 -4.87
CA LEU A 274 -6.44 -15.70 -3.42
C LEU A 274 -7.59 -16.59 -2.92
N ASP A 275 -8.70 -16.72 -3.65
CA ASP A 275 -9.76 -17.69 -3.36
C ASP A 275 -10.24 -17.63 -1.91
N LEU A 276 -10.90 -16.53 -1.58
CA LEU A 276 -11.32 -16.24 -0.20
C LEU A 276 -12.43 -17.16 0.31
N GLU A 277 -13.07 -17.91 -0.61
CA GLU A 277 -14.12 -18.88 -0.31
C GLU A 277 -13.54 -20.23 0.13
N SER A 278 -12.36 -20.62 -0.37
CA SER A 278 -11.62 -21.77 0.16
C SER A 278 -11.16 -21.53 1.61
N SER A 279 -11.81 -22.19 2.55
CA SER A 279 -11.48 -22.11 3.98
C SER A 279 -10.62 -23.26 4.47
N HIS A 280 -9.91 -23.97 3.58
CA HIS A 280 -9.21 -25.21 3.94
C HIS A 280 -7.69 -25.14 3.75
N ASP A 281 -7.16 -24.14 3.04
CA ASP A 281 -5.73 -24.01 2.77
C ASP A 281 -5.15 -22.66 3.22
N VAL A 282 -3.82 -22.64 3.35
CA VAL A 282 -3.00 -21.42 3.38
C VAL A 282 -2.43 -21.24 1.98
N ARG A 283 -2.59 -20.04 1.43
CA ARG A 283 -2.23 -19.77 0.04
C ARG A 283 -1.27 -18.62 -0.09
N LEU A 284 -0.22 -18.84 -0.87
CA LEU A 284 0.75 -17.84 -1.28
C LEU A 284 0.48 -17.45 -2.73
N VAL A 285 0.36 -16.16 -3.01
CA VAL A 285 0.31 -15.61 -4.36
C VAL A 285 1.57 -14.81 -4.64
N TRP A 286 2.36 -15.29 -5.60
CA TRP A 286 3.59 -14.68 -6.08
C TRP A 286 3.32 -13.74 -7.24
N ILE A 287 3.37 -12.44 -6.99
CA ILE A 287 3.23 -11.40 -8.01
C ILE A 287 4.60 -11.09 -8.59
N HIS A 288 4.82 -11.43 -9.86
CA HIS A 288 6.07 -11.09 -10.57
C HIS A 288 5.86 -10.15 -11.75
N GLY A 289 6.94 -9.55 -12.22
CA GLY A 289 6.96 -8.65 -13.37
C GLY A 289 8.06 -7.62 -13.24
N MET A 290 8.30 -6.86 -14.31
CA MET A 290 9.38 -5.88 -14.40
C MET A 290 9.31 -4.80 -13.30
N GLY A 291 10.46 -4.16 -13.01
CA GLY A 291 10.51 -2.96 -12.18
C GLY A 291 9.60 -1.85 -12.71
N GLY A 292 8.88 -1.16 -11.81
CA GLY A 292 8.01 -0.04 -12.19
C GLY A 292 6.66 -0.41 -12.84
N ILE A 293 6.36 -1.70 -13.02
CA ILE A 293 5.09 -2.20 -13.61
C ILE A 293 3.85 -2.04 -12.70
N GLY A 294 4.05 -1.66 -11.43
CA GLY A 294 2.97 -1.40 -10.47
C GLY A 294 2.58 -2.55 -9.54
N LYS A 295 3.45 -3.55 -9.32
CA LYS A 295 3.20 -4.68 -8.40
C LYS A 295 2.85 -4.24 -6.97
N THR A 296 3.66 -3.35 -6.39
CA THR A 296 3.43 -2.78 -5.06
C THR A 296 2.07 -2.08 -4.98
N THR A 297 1.73 -1.30 -6.01
CA THR A 297 0.45 -0.60 -6.10
C THR A 297 -0.73 -1.56 -6.18
N LEU A 298 -0.62 -2.62 -6.99
CA LEU A 298 -1.62 -3.68 -7.09
C LEU A 298 -1.81 -4.40 -5.74
N ALA A 299 -0.71 -4.76 -5.08
CA ALA A 299 -0.74 -5.39 -3.76
C ALA A 299 -1.39 -4.50 -2.71
N LYS A 300 -1.08 -3.18 -2.69
CA LYS A 300 -1.74 -2.21 -1.79
C LYS A 300 -3.25 -2.11 -2.05
N ALA A 301 -3.66 -2.04 -3.32
CA ALA A 301 -5.08 -1.96 -3.68
C ALA A 301 -5.85 -3.21 -3.23
N VAL A 302 -5.33 -4.41 -3.49
CA VAL A 302 -5.93 -5.67 -3.03
C VAL A 302 -5.90 -5.77 -1.50
N PHE A 303 -4.80 -5.41 -0.85
CA PHE A 303 -4.71 -5.39 0.61
C PHE A 303 -5.80 -4.51 1.24
N ASN A 304 -6.00 -3.31 0.72
CA ASN A 304 -7.02 -2.38 1.19
C ASN A 304 -8.45 -2.91 1.03
N ARG A 305 -8.72 -3.67 -0.05
CA ARG A 305 -10.00 -4.34 -0.28
C ARG A 305 -10.21 -5.53 0.66
N LEU A 306 -9.15 -6.26 0.98
CA LEU A 306 -9.26 -7.56 1.64
C LEU A 306 -9.01 -7.57 3.13
N CYS A 307 -8.24 -6.63 3.69
CA CYS A 307 -7.75 -6.72 5.06
C CYS A 307 -8.85 -6.97 6.11
N ASN A 308 -10.05 -6.42 5.92
CA ASN A 308 -11.17 -6.61 6.85
C ASN A 308 -11.73 -8.05 6.91
N HIS A 309 -11.35 -8.94 5.99
CA HIS A 309 -11.76 -10.36 5.95
C HIS A 309 -10.88 -11.30 6.79
N PHE A 310 -9.85 -10.75 7.45
CA PHE A 310 -8.83 -11.48 8.20
C PHE A 310 -8.78 -11.03 9.67
N ASP A 311 -8.27 -11.90 10.55
CA ASP A 311 -8.06 -11.61 11.98
C ASP A 311 -6.94 -10.60 12.22
N GLY A 312 -6.05 -10.44 11.24
CA GLY A 312 -4.92 -9.53 11.25
C GLY A 312 -4.36 -9.38 9.85
N CYS A 313 -3.77 -8.22 9.57
CA CYS A 313 -3.09 -7.97 8.31
C CYS A 313 -1.74 -7.31 8.57
N SER A 314 -0.73 -7.68 7.79
CA SER A 314 0.57 -6.99 7.78
C SER A 314 0.97 -6.73 6.34
N PHE A 315 1.64 -5.60 6.13
CA PHE A 315 2.20 -5.24 4.84
C PHE A 315 3.59 -4.69 5.08
N LEU A 316 4.58 -5.52 4.79
CA LEU A 316 6.00 -5.19 4.89
C LEU A 316 6.44 -4.57 3.56
N LEU A 317 6.74 -3.27 3.58
CA LEU A 317 7.25 -2.53 2.43
C LEU A 317 8.75 -2.75 2.27
N ASP A 318 9.21 -2.78 1.02
CA ASP A 318 10.63 -2.79 0.64
C ASP A 318 11.44 -3.80 1.48
N VAL A 319 11.00 -5.06 1.51
CA VAL A 319 11.57 -6.13 2.35
C VAL A 319 13.07 -6.28 2.12
N GLN A 320 13.52 -6.20 0.86
CA GLN A 320 14.93 -6.30 0.52
C GLN A 320 15.75 -5.16 1.13
N GLU A 321 15.39 -3.92 0.83
CA GLU A 321 16.08 -2.72 1.33
C GLU A 321 16.05 -2.64 2.86
N THR A 322 14.93 -3.03 3.48
CA THR A 322 14.79 -3.04 4.93
C THR A 322 15.67 -4.09 5.59
N THR A 323 15.77 -5.28 4.99
CA THR A 323 16.63 -6.35 5.52
C THR A 323 18.10 -5.94 5.47
N GLU A 324 18.57 -5.35 4.38
CA GLU A 324 19.95 -4.86 4.23
C GLU A 324 20.29 -3.76 5.24
N ARG A 325 19.32 -2.90 5.57
CA ARG A 325 19.54 -1.75 6.47
C ARG A 325 19.34 -2.06 7.95
N LYS A 326 18.37 -2.91 8.29
CA LYS A 326 17.87 -3.09 9.66
C LYS A 326 17.86 -4.54 10.13
N GLY A 327 18.22 -5.50 9.27
CA GLY A 327 18.14 -6.92 9.56
C GLY A 327 16.74 -7.51 9.38
N ILE A 328 16.67 -8.83 9.26
CA ILE A 328 15.43 -9.59 9.06
C ILE A 328 14.60 -9.65 10.35
N GLU A 329 15.25 -9.61 11.51
CA GLU A 329 14.64 -9.58 12.83
C GLU A 329 13.74 -8.34 13.03
N HIS A 330 14.08 -7.23 12.37
CA HIS A 330 13.23 -6.04 12.34
C HIS A 330 11.90 -6.34 11.66
N LEU A 331 11.92 -7.01 10.51
CA LEU A 331 10.73 -7.39 9.76
C LEU A 331 9.91 -8.46 10.49
N GLN A 332 10.56 -9.42 11.15
CA GLN A 332 9.89 -10.43 11.98
C GLN A 332 9.16 -9.80 13.17
N ARG A 333 9.76 -8.80 13.83
CA ARG A 333 9.09 -8.02 14.87
C ARG A 333 7.93 -7.21 14.30
N GLN A 334 8.12 -6.57 13.16
CA GLN A 334 7.11 -5.75 12.51
C GLN A 334 5.87 -6.57 12.10
N VAL A 335 6.02 -7.75 11.50
CA VAL A 335 4.88 -8.58 11.12
C VAL A 335 4.06 -9.01 12.34
N LEU A 336 4.70 -9.36 13.45
CA LEU A 336 4.00 -9.72 14.70
C LEU A 336 3.24 -8.51 15.28
N GLN A 337 3.86 -7.33 15.28
CA GLN A 337 3.24 -6.09 15.76
C GLN A 337 2.03 -5.67 14.91
N ASP A 338 2.15 -5.68 13.58
CA ASP A 338 1.06 -5.40 12.64
C ASP A 338 -0.14 -6.34 12.86
N LEU A 339 0.15 -7.59 13.23
CA LEU A 339 -0.85 -8.61 13.54
C LEU A 339 -1.36 -8.53 14.98
N GLY A 340 -0.99 -7.51 15.76
CA GLY A 340 -1.53 -7.24 17.10
C GLY A 340 -0.91 -8.08 18.21
N VAL A 341 0.30 -8.62 18.01
CA VAL A 341 1.09 -9.17 19.12
C VAL A 341 1.70 -8.00 19.90
N LYS A 342 1.47 -7.97 21.21
CA LYS A 342 1.97 -6.87 22.06
C LYS A 342 3.50 -6.90 22.07
N ALA A 343 4.12 -5.72 22.05
CA ALA A 343 5.59 -5.61 22.03
C ALA A 343 6.27 -6.35 23.19
N ALA A 344 5.65 -6.36 24.38
CA ALA A 344 6.15 -7.09 25.54
C ALA A 344 6.12 -8.62 25.38
N ASP A 345 5.30 -9.14 24.47
CA ASP A 345 5.14 -10.58 24.20
C ASP A 345 5.99 -11.05 23.01
N ILE A 346 6.81 -10.17 22.43
CA ILE A 346 7.69 -10.47 21.30
C ILE A 346 9.13 -10.60 21.80
N THR A 347 9.63 -11.82 21.82
CA THR A 347 11.00 -12.15 22.21
C THR A 347 11.77 -12.63 20.98
N ILE A 348 12.43 -11.70 20.30
CA ILE A 348 13.26 -11.97 19.11
C ILE A 348 14.66 -11.43 19.41
N THR A 349 15.62 -12.33 19.65
CA THR A 349 17.03 -11.98 19.85
C THR A 349 17.87 -12.23 18.60
N ASP A 350 17.46 -13.19 17.77
CA ASP A 350 18.02 -13.49 16.46
C ASP A 350 16.94 -13.90 15.44
N GLU A 351 17.37 -14.31 14.25
CA GLU A 351 16.46 -14.68 13.15
C GLU A 351 15.70 -16.00 13.39
N ASP A 352 16.28 -16.94 14.12
CA ASP A 352 15.68 -18.25 14.41
C ASP A 352 14.59 -18.11 15.46
N ASP A 353 14.82 -17.27 16.48
CA ASP A 353 13.79 -16.85 17.44
C ASP A 353 12.59 -16.24 16.71
N GLY A 354 12.85 -15.36 15.75
CA GLY A 354 11.79 -14.71 14.98
C GLY A 354 10.97 -15.70 14.15
N ILE A 355 11.61 -16.71 13.56
CA ILE A 355 10.92 -17.81 12.87
C ILE A 355 9.99 -18.55 13.84
N GLN A 356 10.51 -18.93 15.01
CA GLN A 356 9.74 -19.67 16.02
C GLN A 356 8.55 -18.86 16.54
N GLU A 357 8.76 -17.56 16.82
CA GLU A 357 7.71 -16.67 17.30
C GLU A 357 6.62 -16.44 16.24
N ILE A 358 6.98 -16.22 14.97
CA ILE A 358 6.01 -16.12 13.86
C ILE A 358 5.17 -17.39 13.79
N SER A 359 5.83 -18.55 13.70
CA SER A 359 5.14 -19.84 13.59
C SER A 359 4.19 -20.07 14.77
N LYS A 360 4.68 -19.89 16.00
CA LYS A 360 3.90 -20.13 17.23
C LYS A 360 2.71 -19.19 17.38
N LYS A 361 2.87 -17.89 17.09
CA LYS A 361 1.83 -16.88 17.32
C LYS A 361 0.79 -16.83 16.20
N LEU A 362 1.14 -17.26 14.99
CA LEU A 362 0.27 -17.16 13.81
C LEU A 362 -0.39 -18.48 13.39
N GLN A 363 0.06 -19.64 13.90
CA GLN A 363 -0.42 -20.98 13.51
C GLN A 363 -1.94 -21.18 13.53
N LYS A 364 -2.67 -20.43 14.36
CA LYS A 364 -4.14 -20.55 14.49
C LYS A 364 -4.92 -19.31 14.04
N ARG A 365 -4.24 -18.35 13.40
CA ARG A 365 -4.83 -17.06 13.04
C ARG A 365 -5.00 -16.96 11.53
N LYS A 366 -6.18 -16.55 11.09
CA LYS A 366 -6.45 -16.28 9.68
C LYS A 366 -5.91 -14.90 9.32
N VAL A 367 -4.76 -14.82 8.67
CA VAL A 367 -4.06 -13.55 8.42
C VAL A 367 -3.87 -13.23 6.94
N LEU A 368 -3.76 -11.94 6.62
CA LEU A 368 -3.33 -11.44 5.30
C LEU A 368 -1.94 -10.79 5.44
N VAL A 369 -0.92 -11.40 4.86
CA VAL A 369 0.46 -10.87 4.92
C VAL A 369 0.93 -10.50 3.52
N VAL A 370 1.46 -9.29 3.36
CA VAL A 370 2.09 -8.84 2.11
C VAL A 370 3.58 -8.60 2.35
N LEU A 371 4.42 -9.21 1.53
CA LEU A 371 5.87 -9.02 1.50
C LEU A 371 6.24 -8.32 0.18
N ASP A 372 6.60 -7.05 0.24
CA ASP A 372 6.85 -6.24 -0.95
C ASP A 372 8.34 -6.18 -1.32
N ASP A 373 8.61 -6.23 -2.63
CA ASP A 373 9.92 -6.14 -3.28
C ASP A 373 10.96 -7.15 -2.80
N VAL A 374 10.60 -8.43 -2.79
CA VAL A 374 11.53 -9.51 -2.43
C VAL A 374 12.35 -9.92 -3.66
N HIS A 375 13.67 -9.70 -3.65
CA HIS A 375 14.58 -10.09 -4.73
C HIS A 375 15.99 -10.41 -4.19
N GLY A 376 16.82 -11.17 -4.91
CA GLY A 376 18.22 -11.45 -4.55
C GLY A 376 18.43 -12.63 -3.58
N HIS A 377 17.83 -12.62 -2.39
CA HIS A 377 18.05 -13.66 -1.37
C HIS A 377 16.76 -14.42 -1.06
N ARG A 378 16.57 -15.58 -1.70
CA ARG A 378 15.42 -16.49 -1.46
C ARG A 378 15.25 -16.87 0.02
N GLU A 379 16.33 -16.77 0.79
CA GLU A 379 16.37 -17.01 2.24
C GLU A 379 15.47 -16.06 3.04
N HIS A 380 15.27 -14.80 2.62
CA HIS A 380 14.42 -13.84 3.35
C HIS A 380 12.97 -14.34 3.46
N ILE A 381 12.45 -15.00 2.42
CA ILE A 381 11.11 -15.60 2.43
C ILE A 381 11.08 -16.78 3.39
N GLY A 382 12.14 -17.60 3.38
CA GLY A 382 12.30 -18.70 4.32
C GLY A 382 12.30 -18.26 5.80
N LYS A 383 12.62 -16.99 6.08
CA LYS A 383 12.65 -16.43 7.44
C LYS A 383 11.34 -15.74 7.86
N LEU A 384 10.42 -15.50 6.91
CA LEU A 384 9.15 -14.78 7.13
C LEU A 384 7.90 -15.61 6.83
N ALA A 385 7.94 -16.50 5.84
CA ALA A 385 6.78 -17.25 5.34
C ALA A 385 7.20 -18.55 4.61
N ARG A 386 7.98 -19.43 5.27
CA ARG A 386 8.48 -20.68 4.65
C ARG A 386 7.43 -21.76 4.48
N GLU A 387 6.57 -21.92 5.47
CA GLU A 387 5.66 -23.06 5.57
C GLU A 387 4.23 -22.59 5.85
N ALA A 388 3.26 -23.28 5.26
CA ALA A 388 1.85 -23.05 5.54
C ALA A 388 1.48 -23.32 7.00
N SER A 389 2.19 -24.24 7.64
CA SER A 389 2.00 -24.66 9.05
C SER A 389 2.17 -23.52 10.06
N TRP A 390 2.83 -22.42 9.66
CA TRP A 390 3.04 -21.24 10.48
C TRP A 390 1.78 -20.37 10.59
N PHE A 391 0.79 -20.60 9.73
CA PHE A 391 -0.39 -19.76 9.63
C PHE A 391 -1.68 -20.55 9.84
N GLY A 392 -2.70 -19.88 10.37
CA GLY A 392 -4.03 -20.46 10.50
C GLY A 392 -4.68 -20.70 9.14
N VAL A 393 -5.54 -21.70 9.08
CA VAL A 393 -6.30 -22.05 7.88
C VAL A 393 -7.06 -20.83 7.34
N GLY A 394 -7.08 -20.67 6.01
CA GLY A 394 -7.69 -19.52 5.35
C GLY A 394 -6.77 -18.29 5.26
N SER A 395 -5.53 -18.37 5.74
CA SER A 395 -4.55 -17.29 5.60
C SER A 395 -4.09 -17.11 4.15
N ARG A 396 -3.75 -15.87 3.81
CA ARG A 396 -3.30 -15.46 2.48
C ARG A 396 -2.01 -14.67 2.58
N ILE A 397 -1.01 -15.10 1.82
CA ILE A 397 0.28 -14.45 1.71
C ILE A 397 0.42 -13.91 0.28
N ILE A 398 0.76 -12.65 0.13
CA ILE A 398 1.06 -12.03 -1.16
C ILE A 398 2.53 -11.63 -1.13
N ILE A 399 3.30 -12.04 -2.13
CA ILE A 399 4.69 -11.61 -2.26
C ILE A 399 4.84 -10.92 -3.60
N THR A 400 5.44 -9.72 -3.62
CA THR A 400 5.83 -9.08 -4.88
C THR A 400 7.33 -9.31 -5.12
N SER A 401 7.68 -9.66 -6.35
CA SER A 401 9.06 -9.85 -6.76
C SER A 401 9.27 -9.42 -8.20
N ARG A 402 10.52 -9.17 -8.57
CA ARG A 402 10.90 -9.03 -9.99
C ARG A 402 11.12 -10.39 -10.63
N SER A 403 11.57 -11.36 -9.84
CA SER A 403 11.89 -12.69 -10.35
C SER A 403 10.64 -13.54 -10.52
N ARG A 404 10.60 -14.32 -11.59
CA ARG A 404 9.59 -15.38 -11.77
C ARG A 404 9.86 -16.61 -10.88
N LYS A 405 11.08 -16.74 -10.33
CA LYS A 405 11.46 -17.89 -9.48
C LYS A 405 10.80 -17.80 -8.12
N VAL A 406 9.87 -18.70 -7.87
CA VAL A 406 9.19 -18.82 -6.57
C VAL A 406 10.01 -19.75 -5.66
N PRO A 407 10.21 -19.42 -4.37
CA PRO A 407 10.73 -20.39 -3.40
C PRO A 407 9.73 -21.52 -3.15
N ALA A 408 10.20 -22.61 -2.54
CA ALA A 408 9.31 -23.64 -2.02
C ALA A 408 8.46 -23.07 -0.88
N PHE A 409 7.18 -23.45 -0.85
CA PHE A 409 6.25 -23.14 0.23
C PHE A 409 5.60 -24.44 0.70
N GLU A 410 6.12 -24.98 1.81
CA GLU A 410 5.78 -26.34 2.23
C GLU A 410 4.38 -26.41 2.85
N GLY A 411 3.63 -27.46 2.49
CA GLY A 411 2.30 -27.72 3.04
C GLY A 411 1.20 -26.75 2.60
N GLY A 412 1.47 -25.85 1.64
CA GLY A 412 0.52 -24.83 1.18
C GLY A 412 0.37 -24.76 -0.34
N THR A 413 -0.57 -23.93 -0.78
CA THR A 413 -0.83 -23.69 -2.21
C THR A 413 -0.03 -22.47 -2.68
N VAL A 414 0.70 -22.61 -3.79
CA VAL A 414 1.38 -21.48 -4.46
C VAL A 414 0.66 -21.16 -5.76
N LYS A 415 0.34 -19.88 -5.98
CA LYS A 415 -0.16 -19.34 -7.26
C LYS A 415 0.76 -18.25 -7.76
N ILE A 416 0.92 -18.17 -9.06
CA ILE A 416 1.77 -17.16 -9.72
C ILE A 416 0.85 -16.17 -10.44
N PHE A 417 1.11 -14.89 -10.25
CA PHE A 417 0.42 -13.80 -10.93
C PHE A 417 1.45 -12.92 -11.66
N GLU A 418 1.30 -12.79 -12.96
CA GLU A 418 2.14 -11.90 -13.77
C GLU A 418 1.47 -10.53 -13.89
N ALA A 419 2.12 -9.50 -13.35
CA ALA A 419 1.65 -8.13 -13.47
C ALA A 419 1.87 -7.63 -14.90
N LYS A 420 0.79 -7.21 -15.55
CA LYS A 420 0.81 -6.75 -16.96
C LYS A 420 1.11 -5.25 -17.07
N PRO A 421 1.68 -4.77 -18.19
CA PRO A 421 1.71 -3.35 -18.53
C PRO A 421 0.31 -2.73 -18.52
N MET A 422 0.23 -1.41 -18.35
CA MET A 422 -1.02 -0.67 -18.46
C MET A 422 -1.48 -0.62 -19.91
N GLU A 423 -2.78 -0.78 -20.13
CA GLU A 423 -3.37 -0.59 -21.44
C GLU A 423 -3.25 0.88 -21.87
N PHE A 424 -3.32 1.15 -23.17
CA PHE A 424 -3.10 2.49 -23.71
C PHE A 424 -4.01 3.55 -23.07
N LYS A 425 -5.31 3.24 -22.91
CA LYS A 425 -6.28 4.15 -22.29
C LYS A 425 -5.97 4.45 -20.83
N GLU A 426 -5.60 3.42 -20.06
CA GLU A 426 -5.21 3.56 -18.66
C GLU A 426 -3.93 4.37 -18.53
N SER A 427 -2.99 4.15 -19.45
CA SER A 427 -1.72 4.84 -19.52
C SER A 427 -1.91 6.33 -19.81
N LEU A 428 -2.77 6.66 -20.77
CA LEU A 428 -3.11 8.05 -21.10
C LEU A 428 -3.79 8.75 -19.92
N LEU A 429 -4.69 8.06 -19.20
CA LEU A 429 -5.31 8.60 -18.01
C LEU A 429 -4.28 8.90 -16.91
N LEU A 430 -3.41 7.94 -16.59
CA LEU A 430 -2.37 8.12 -15.57
C LEU A 430 -1.43 9.26 -15.95
N PHE A 431 -0.91 9.24 -17.18
CA PHE A 431 -0.09 10.32 -17.72
C PHE A 431 -0.80 11.67 -17.59
N SER A 432 -2.07 11.77 -17.98
CA SER A 432 -2.82 13.03 -17.96
C SER A 432 -2.96 13.60 -16.55
N ARG A 433 -3.14 12.74 -15.55
CA ARG A 433 -3.21 13.15 -14.15
C ARG A 433 -1.88 13.75 -13.68
N HIS A 434 -0.76 13.14 -14.07
CA HIS A 434 0.57 13.64 -13.71
C HIS A 434 0.97 14.89 -14.49
N ALA A 435 0.65 14.95 -15.78
CA ALA A 435 1.02 16.03 -16.68
C ALA A 435 0.14 17.28 -16.57
N PHE A 436 -1.18 17.09 -16.39
CA PHE A 436 -2.16 18.18 -16.45
C PHE A 436 -3.00 18.32 -15.18
N GLY A 437 -2.95 17.34 -14.26
CA GLY A 437 -3.89 17.27 -13.13
C GLY A 437 -5.33 16.99 -13.55
N LYS A 438 -5.54 16.40 -14.73
CA LYS A 438 -6.85 16.13 -15.34
C LYS A 438 -6.93 14.69 -15.83
N GLU A 439 -8.13 14.21 -16.11
CA GLU A 439 -8.33 12.83 -16.60
C GLU A 439 -8.02 12.65 -18.09
N SER A 440 -7.91 13.75 -18.83
CA SER A 440 -7.59 13.74 -20.24
C SER A 440 -6.64 14.89 -20.59
N PRO A 441 -5.81 14.75 -21.64
CA PRO A 441 -5.01 15.85 -22.13
C PRO A 441 -5.90 16.94 -22.76
N PRO A 442 -5.46 18.20 -22.76
CA PRO A 442 -5.99 19.24 -23.64
C PRO A 442 -5.90 18.83 -25.12
N HIS A 443 -6.82 19.33 -25.96
CA HIS A 443 -6.89 18.95 -27.38
C HIS A 443 -5.61 19.29 -28.15
N ASP A 444 -4.97 20.42 -27.83
CA ASP A 444 -3.72 20.89 -28.43
C ASP A 444 -2.47 20.12 -27.96
N ALA A 445 -2.58 19.31 -26.90
CA ALA A 445 -1.51 18.47 -26.37
C ALA A 445 -1.77 16.97 -26.54
N LEU A 446 -2.88 16.57 -27.18
CA LEU A 446 -3.30 15.17 -27.30
C LEU A 446 -2.26 14.32 -28.03
N ASP A 447 -1.85 14.72 -29.24
CA ASP A 447 -0.92 13.94 -30.07
C ASP A 447 0.42 13.70 -29.36
N LEU A 448 0.93 14.74 -28.69
CA LEU A 448 2.17 14.67 -27.90
C LEU A 448 2.02 13.81 -26.65
N SER A 449 0.86 13.85 -26.01
CA SER A 449 0.55 12.97 -24.87
C SER A 449 0.51 11.51 -25.30
N GLU A 450 -0.11 11.21 -26.44
CA GLU A 450 -0.15 9.85 -26.99
C GLU A 450 1.23 9.35 -27.42
N GLU A 451 2.08 10.22 -27.98
CA GLU A 451 3.48 9.91 -28.26
C GLU A 451 4.28 9.63 -26.98
N ALA A 452 4.16 10.48 -25.96
CA ALA A 452 4.79 10.27 -24.66
C ALA A 452 4.36 8.95 -24.02
N VAL A 453 3.06 8.64 -24.04
CA VAL A 453 2.50 7.38 -23.53
C VAL A 453 3.08 6.17 -24.27
N ARG A 454 3.17 6.21 -25.61
CA ARG A 454 3.76 5.13 -26.40
C ARG A 454 5.22 4.85 -26.03
N ILE A 455 6.01 5.89 -25.75
CA ILE A 455 7.43 5.74 -25.34
C ILE A 455 7.55 4.98 -24.01
N THR A 456 6.56 5.10 -23.12
CA THR A 456 6.59 4.46 -21.80
C THR A 456 6.30 2.96 -21.82
N ALA A 457 5.79 2.44 -22.95
CA ALA A 457 5.35 1.06 -23.11
C ALA A 457 4.40 0.56 -22.00
N GLY A 458 3.56 1.47 -21.46
CA GLY A 458 2.58 1.13 -20.43
C GLY A 458 3.19 0.89 -19.04
N LEU A 459 4.41 1.38 -18.77
CA LEU A 459 5.00 1.33 -17.42
C LEU A 459 4.49 2.49 -16.55
N PRO A 460 3.73 2.21 -15.46
CA PRO A 460 3.21 3.25 -14.57
C PRO A 460 4.27 4.23 -14.07
N LEU A 461 5.43 3.71 -13.63
CA LEU A 461 6.51 4.56 -13.10
C LEU A 461 7.07 5.52 -14.16
N ALA A 462 7.18 5.05 -15.41
CA ALA A 462 7.66 5.89 -16.51
C ALA A 462 6.62 6.96 -16.89
N LEU A 463 5.33 6.61 -16.90
CA LEU A 463 4.22 7.53 -17.15
C LEU A 463 4.18 8.66 -16.11
N GLU A 464 4.32 8.31 -14.83
CA GLU A 464 4.37 9.28 -13.73
C GLU A 464 5.55 10.24 -13.88
N ILE A 465 6.77 9.71 -14.06
CA ILE A 465 7.98 10.54 -14.15
C ILE A 465 7.93 11.46 -15.38
N ILE A 466 7.55 10.93 -16.53
CA ILE A 466 7.50 11.72 -17.77
C ILE A 466 6.38 12.76 -17.69
N GLY A 467 5.19 12.37 -17.22
CA GLY A 467 4.07 13.30 -17.05
C GLY A 467 4.41 14.44 -16.09
N SER A 468 4.96 14.13 -14.92
CA SER A 468 5.37 15.15 -13.94
C SER A 468 6.48 16.07 -14.46
N ASN A 469 7.45 15.56 -15.22
CA ASN A 469 8.48 16.40 -15.85
C ASN A 469 7.89 17.36 -16.90
N LEU A 470 6.94 16.88 -17.71
CA LEU A 470 6.28 17.69 -18.73
C LEU A 470 5.35 18.75 -18.11
N ARG A 471 4.72 18.46 -16.97
CA ARG A 471 3.92 19.44 -16.22
C ARG A 471 4.70 20.70 -15.85
N THR A 472 5.97 20.55 -15.51
CA THR A 472 6.85 21.66 -15.11
C THR A 472 7.57 22.30 -16.28
N SER A 473 7.47 21.73 -17.48
CA SER A 473 8.14 22.20 -18.69
C SER A 473 7.26 23.21 -19.44
N ASP A 474 7.88 24.17 -20.14
CA ASP A 474 7.15 25.03 -21.06
C ASP A 474 6.48 24.19 -22.16
N HIS A 475 5.21 24.43 -22.43
CA HIS A 475 4.42 23.69 -23.42
C HIS A 475 5.07 23.73 -24.82
N GLY A 476 5.72 24.85 -25.18
CA GLY A 476 6.47 24.99 -26.43
C GLY A 476 7.66 24.02 -26.54
N CYS A 477 8.18 23.52 -25.42
CA CYS A 477 9.32 22.60 -25.36
C CYS A 477 8.93 21.13 -25.24
N TRP A 478 7.64 20.78 -25.24
CA TRP A 478 7.19 19.38 -25.13
C TRP A 478 7.71 18.53 -26.28
N ASN A 479 7.65 19.03 -27.52
CA ASN A 479 8.22 18.36 -28.69
C ASN A 479 9.69 18.01 -28.51
N GLN A 480 10.49 18.95 -28.03
CA GLN A 480 11.92 18.74 -27.81
C GLN A 480 12.16 17.76 -26.66
N THR A 481 11.37 17.85 -25.59
CA THR A 481 11.48 16.99 -24.41
C THR A 481 11.09 15.55 -24.74
N ILE A 482 9.98 15.35 -25.43
CA ILE A 482 9.51 14.04 -25.92
C ILE A 482 10.51 13.47 -26.93
N GLY A 483 10.99 14.28 -27.88
CA GLY A 483 12.05 13.88 -28.80
C GLY A 483 13.37 13.52 -28.11
N THR A 484 13.66 14.13 -26.96
CA THR A 484 14.79 13.75 -26.11
C THR A 484 14.51 12.45 -25.35
N LEU A 485 13.30 12.25 -24.83
CA LEU A 485 12.89 11.01 -24.17
C LEU A 485 12.86 9.83 -25.14
N GLN A 486 12.58 10.08 -26.42
CA GLN A 486 12.78 9.14 -27.52
C GLN A 486 14.24 8.78 -27.77
N LYS A 487 15.20 9.47 -27.15
CA LYS A 487 16.64 9.22 -27.28
C LYS A 487 17.35 8.92 -25.96
N ILE A 488 16.86 9.39 -24.80
CA ILE A 488 17.42 9.15 -23.46
C ILE A 488 16.27 9.10 -22.44
N PRO A 489 16.04 7.98 -21.73
CA PRO A 489 15.04 7.91 -20.67
C PRO A 489 15.40 8.80 -19.48
N ALA A 490 14.39 9.27 -18.73
CA ALA A 490 14.64 10.06 -17.52
C ALA A 490 15.45 9.27 -16.48
N LYS A 491 16.43 9.91 -15.82
CA LYS A 491 17.36 9.28 -14.86
C LYS A 491 16.67 8.43 -13.79
N LYS A 492 15.57 8.90 -13.20
CA LYS A 492 14.81 8.14 -12.19
C LYS A 492 14.21 6.83 -12.73
N VAL A 493 13.78 6.81 -14.00
CA VAL A 493 13.31 5.57 -14.67
C VAL A 493 14.49 4.65 -14.90
N GLN A 494 15.62 5.20 -15.36
CA GLN A 494 16.87 4.44 -15.56
C GLN A 494 17.34 3.80 -14.25
N ASP A 495 17.46 4.56 -13.18
CA ASP A 495 17.94 4.09 -11.87
C ASP A 495 17.08 2.91 -11.36
N ARG A 496 15.76 2.92 -11.62
CA ARG A 496 14.88 1.80 -11.21
C ARG A 496 14.95 0.57 -12.10
N LEU A 497 15.11 0.74 -13.41
CA LEU A 497 15.25 -0.37 -14.35
C LEU A 497 16.66 -0.98 -14.30
N LYS A 498 17.68 -0.17 -14.02
CA LYS A 498 19.09 -0.56 -13.96
C LYS A 498 19.37 -1.57 -12.83
N ILE A 499 18.60 -1.56 -11.75
CA ILE A 499 18.74 -2.55 -10.66
C ILE A 499 18.67 -4.00 -11.18
N CYS A 500 17.76 -4.30 -12.13
CA CYS A 500 17.68 -5.63 -12.72
C CYS A 500 18.93 -5.94 -13.55
N TYR A 501 19.36 -4.97 -14.37
CA TYR A 501 20.55 -5.12 -15.21
C TYR A 501 21.83 -5.31 -14.38
N ASP A 502 22.03 -4.51 -13.32
CA ASP A 502 23.23 -4.56 -12.49
C ASP A 502 23.39 -5.90 -11.77
N ALA A 503 22.28 -6.58 -11.46
CA ALA A 503 22.24 -7.90 -10.81
C ALA A 503 22.56 -9.09 -11.75
N LEU A 504 22.62 -8.87 -13.08
CA LEU A 504 22.94 -9.92 -14.05
C LEU A 504 24.44 -10.20 -14.11
N ASP A 505 24.81 -11.44 -14.43
CA ASP A 505 26.20 -11.79 -14.73
C ASP A 505 26.68 -11.18 -16.06
N TRP A 506 28.00 -11.10 -16.23
CA TRP A 506 28.62 -10.38 -17.36
C TRP A 506 28.12 -10.86 -18.73
N GLU A 507 28.04 -12.16 -18.94
CA GLU A 507 27.59 -12.72 -20.21
C GLU A 507 26.13 -12.36 -20.51
N VAL A 508 25.28 -12.46 -19.48
CA VAL A 508 23.85 -12.15 -19.57
C VAL A 508 23.64 -10.66 -19.84
N LYS A 509 24.48 -9.79 -19.27
CA LYS A 509 24.53 -8.36 -19.59
C LYS A 509 24.87 -8.13 -21.07
N MET A 510 25.88 -8.84 -21.61
CA MET A 510 26.26 -8.69 -23.01
C MET A 510 25.15 -9.14 -23.96
N ILE A 511 24.54 -10.31 -23.70
CA ILE A 511 23.39 -10.81 -24.48
C ILE A 511 22.21 -9.85 -24.39
N PHE A 512 21.95 -9.29 -23.20
CA PHE A 512 20.93 -8.27 -23.01
C PHE A 512 21.16 -7.05 -23.91
N LEU A 513 22.40 -6.56 -23.97
CA LEU A 513 22.77 -5.42 -24.81
C LEU A 513 22.68 -5.74 -26.29
N ASP A 514 23.03 -6.96 -26.71
CA ASP A 514 22.90 -7.38 -28.11
C ASP A 514 21.43 -7.47 -28.52
N ILE A 515 20.58 -8.06 -27.67
CA ILE A 515 19.12 -8.04 -27.87
C ILE A 515 18.65 -6.60 -28.02
N ALA A 516 19.16 -5.72 -27.15
CA ALA A 516 18.77 -4.34 -27.15
C ALA A 516 19.15 -3.63 -28.45
N CYS A 517 20.40 -3.77 -28.85
CA CYS A 517 20.99 -3.01 -29.94
C CYS A 517 20.63 -3.55 -31.33
N PHE A 518 20.49 -4.88 -31.47
CA PHE A 518 20.51 -5.52 -32.79
C PHE A 518 19.33 -6.48 -33.05
N PHE A 519 18.76 -7.10 -32.01
CA PHE A 519 17.80 -8.21 -32.21
C PHE A 519 16.37 -7.93 -31.72
N ILE A 520 15.98 -6.65 -31.60
CA ILE A 520 14.56 -6.31 -31.36
C ILE A 520 13.69 -6.87 -32.47
N ASN A 521 12.62 -7.59 -32.11
CA ASN A 521 11.65 -8.21 -33.02
C ASN A 521 12.24 -9.25 -33.99
N GLU A 522 13.51 -9.64 -33.83
CA GLU A 522 14.14 -10.69 -34.62
C GLU A 522 13.84 -12.09 -34.06
N LYS A 523 14.03 -13.11 -34.90
CA LYS A 523 13.83 -14.52 -34.48
C LYS A 523 14.93 -14.94 -33.52
N LYS A 524 14.55 -15.47 -32.34
CA LYS A 524 15.46 -15.98 -31.30
C LYS A 524 16.55 -16.90 -31.85
N THR A 525 16.18 -17.77 -32.77
CA THR A 525 17.08 -18.76 -33.37
C THR A 525 18.29 -18.13 -34.06
N LYS A 526 18.16 -16.94 -34.67
CA LYS A 526 19.29 -16.29 -35.35
C LYS A 526 20.32 -15.73 -34.35
N ALA A 527 19.84 -15.11 -33.28
CA ALA A 527 20.71 -14.51 -32.27
C ALA A 527 21.44 -15.58 -31.44
N ILE A 528 20.78 -16.71 -31.13
CA ILE A 528 21.39 -17.85 -30.44
C ILE A 528 22.65 -18.35 -31.15
N TYR A 529 22.61 -18.56 -32.47
CA TYR A 529 23.78 -19.03 -33.21
C TYR A 529 24.97 -18.06 -33.14
N MET A 530 24.69 -16.74 -33.13
CA MET A 530 25.73 -15.73 -33.00
C MET A 530 26.38 -15.80 -31.61
N TRP A 531 25.58 -15.86 -30.55
CA TRP A 531 26.11 -15.94 -29.18
C TRP A 531 26.87 -17.24 -28.93
N GLN A 532 26.38 -18.38 -29.44
CA GLN A 532 27.12 -19.66 -29.37
C GLN A 532 28.47 -19.59 -30.09
N ALA A 533 28.54 -18.88 -31.24
CA ALA A 533 29.80 -18.67 -31.94
C ALA A 533 30.78 -17.74 -31.20
N CYS A 534 30.29 -16.98 -30.22
CA CYS A 534 31.09 -16.17 -29.29
C CYS A 534 31.41 -16.91 -27.98
N ASP A 535 31.21 -18.24 -27.94
CA ASP A 535 31.41 -19.10 -26.76
C ASP A 535 30.54 -18.72 -25.55
N PHE A 536 29.37 -18.09 -25.78
CA PHE A 536 28.38 -17.85 -24.73
C PHE A 536 27.43 -19.05 -24.57
N GLU A 537 26.71 -19.07 -23.45
CA GLU A 537 25.63 -20.00 -23.11
C GLU A 537 24.25 -19.33 -23.26
N PRO A 538 23.81 -18.96 -24.49
CA PRO A 538 22.67 -18.08 -24.69
C PRO A 538 21.34 -18.67 -24.25
N GLU A 539 21.18 -20.00 -24.23
CA GLU A 539 19.97 -20.62 -23.71
C GLU A 539 19.76 -20.28 -22.22
N LEU A 540 20.81 -20.40 -21.40
CA LEU A 540 20.77 -20.08 -19.97
C LEU A 540 20.66 -18.57 -19.76
N ALA A 541 21.44 -17.78 -20.48
CA ALA A 541 21.38 -16.33 -20.37
C ALA A 541 20.01 -15.76 -20.77
N VAL A 542 19.41 -16.23 -21.86
CA VAL A 542 18.06 -15.78 -22.26
C VAL A 542 17.01 -16.24 -21.25
N GLN A 543 17.16 -17.45 -20.68
CA GLN A 543 16.28 -17.91 -19.62
C GLN A 543 16.38 -17.00 -18.39
N GLU A 544 17.59 -16.66 -17.96
CA GLU A 544 17.82 -15.75 -16.84
C GLU A 544 17.23 -14.37 -17.07
N LEU A 545 17.38 -13.82 -18.29
CA LEU A 545 16.76 -12.56 -18.67
C LEU A 545 15.25 -12.61 -18.54
N VAL A 546 14.59 -13.65 -19.06
CA VAL A 546 13.13 -13.83 -18.93
C VAL A 546 12.70 -14.01 -17.47
N GLU A 547 13.57 -14.55 -16.63
CA GLU A 547 13.28 -14.81 -15.23
C GLU A 547 13.47 -13.57 -14.34
N ASN A 548 14.31 -12.61 -14.73
CA ASN A 548 14.75 -11.49 -13.88
C ASN A 548 14.38 -10.09 -14.42
N CYS A 549 14.07 -9.97 -15.72
CA CYS A 549 13.78 -8.71 -16.43
C CYS A 549 12.42 -8.81 -17.13
#